data_AF-A0A497RNU1-F1
#
_entry.id   AF-A0A497RNU1-F1
#
_cell.length_a   1.000
_cell.length_b   1.000
_cell.length_c   1.000
_cell.angle_alpha   90.00
_cell.angle_beta   90.00
_cell.angle_gamma   90.00
#
_symmetry.space_group_name_H-M   'P 1'
#
loop_
_entity.id
_entity.type
_entity.pdbx_description
1 polymer ?
#
loop_
_entity_poly.entity_id
_entity_poly.type
_entity_poly.pdbx_seq_one_letter_code
_entity_poly.pdbx_strand_id
1 'polypeptide(L)'
;SKKEEREIKKLAKDPKIHEKIVNSIAPSIYGYKEVKEAIALQLFGGRPGKRLPDGTNVRSDIHLLLIGDPGVAKSRILQYVNQIAPKSIYVTGKGTTGAGLTAAAEKDELAEGAWTLKAGALVLAGGGVACIDEFDKMNKEDRGAMHEAMEQQTISLAKAGIVAKFRANTAILAASNPKFSRFDNYKPLGEQFDIPPTLLSRFDLIFPIRDVLDKEQDKKIAEHMLKMHKTGGEMKELEPIIPVELFRKYIAYSRKNILPVLTDDAAEKIRDYYVDLRSGSKETVRATPRQLEALVRLAEASARLRLSDTVTVSDAERAIKLTNFVLREIAYDQTTGEIDIDRIVTDYPKSTRDRIRIIEDIIRELIDKSEERMASLDDIIADASLKNIQRFEAEKIIMELKTKGIIYEPRHGRFMFTEQI
;
A
#
# COMPACT_ATOMS: atom_id res chain seq x y z
N SER A 1 -29.81 15.06 -10.09
CA SER A 1 -30.99 15.95 -10.02
C SER A 1 -30.76 17.07 -8.99
N LYS A 2 -31.37 18.25 -9.17
CA LYS A 2 -31.30 19.35 -8.18
C LYS A 2 -31.80 18.94 -6.78
N LYS A 3 -32.71 17.96 -6.70
CA LYS A 3 -33.21 17.41 -5.43
C LYS A 3 -32.10 16.64 -4.69
N GLU A 4 -31.42 15.74 -5.38
CA GLU A 4 -30.31 14.95 -4.82
C GLU A 4 -29.13 15.82 -4.38
N GLU A 5 -28.83 16.88 -5.14
CA GLU A 5 -27.78 17.84 -4.74
C GLU A 5 -28.13 18.55 -3.43
N ARG A 6 -29.41 18.91 -3.22
CA ARG A 6 -29.86 19.50 -1.95
C ARG A 6 -29.71 18.52 -0.78
N GLU A 7 -30.00 17.24 -0.99
CA GLU A 7 -29.81 16.19 0.03
C GLU A 7 -28.33 16.00 0.38
N ILE A 8 -27.46 15.95 -0.62
CA ILE A 8 -26.00 15.87 -0.46
C ILE A 8 -25.48 17.07 0.35
N LYS A 9 -25.89 18.30 -0.01
CA LYS A 9 -25.50 19.51 0.73
C LYS A 9 -26.08 19.55 2.14
N LYS A 10 -27.29 19.02 2.36
CA LYS A 10 -27.89 18.93 3.70
C LYS A 10 -27.10 17.96 4.58
N LEU A 11 -26.69 16.81 4.05
CA LEU A 11 -25.83 15.85 4.75
C LEU A 11 -24.46 16.45 5.09
N ALA A 12 -23.84 17.17 4.16
CA ALA A 12 -22.53 17.77 4.37
C ALA A 12 -22.49 18.85 5.47
N LYS A 13 -23.63 19.48 5.78
CA LYS A 13 -23.74 20.46 6.88
C LYS A 13 -23.69 19.83 8.27
N ASP A 14 -23.84 18.51 8.37
CA ASP A 14 -23.78 17.84 9.66
C ASP A 14 -22.34 17.86 10.20
N PRO A 15 -22.08 18.39 11.42
CA PRO A 15 -20.74 18.40 12.00
C PRO A 15 -20.15 16.99 12.18
N LYS A 16 -21.00 15.95 12.27
CA LYS A 16 -20.59 14.55 12.38
C LYS A 16 -20.57 13.81 11.04
N ILE A 17 -20.62 14.51 9.91
CA ILE A 17 -20.61 13.89 8.57
C ILE A 17 -19.43 12.93 8.39
N HIS A 18 -18.26 13.30 8.93
CA HIS A 18 -17.07 12.47 8.89
C HIS A 18 -17.30 11.10 9.54
N GLU A 19 -17.76 11.09 10.79
CA GLU A 19 -18.05 9.85 11.52
C GLU A 19 -19.17 9.04 10.86
N LYS A 20 -20.20 9.71 10.34
CA LYS A 20 -21.30 9.04 9.62
C LYS A 20 -20.81 8.34 8.36
N ILE A 21 -19.94 8.98 7.59
CA ILE A 21 -19.35 8.38 6.39
C ILE A 21 -18.49 7.17 6.76
N VAL A 22 -17.60 7.30 7.75
CA VAL A 22 -16.74 6.19 8.21
C VAL A 22 -17.57 5.01 8.70
N ASN A 23 -18.60 5.26 9.51
CA ASN A 23 -19.48 4.22 10.04
C ASN A 23 -20.41 3.60 8.97
N SER A 24 -20.63 4.30 7.85
CA SER A 24 -21.37 3.75 6.71
C SER A 24 -20.53 2.82 5.84
N ILE A 25 -19.20 2.77 6.03
CA ILE A 25 -18.32 1.85 5.29
C ILE A 25 -18.31 0.50 5.98
N ALA A 26 -18.70 -0.54 5.23
CA ALA A 26 -18.77 -1.94 5.64
C ALA A 26 -19.41 -2.11 7.04
N PRO A 27 -20.70 -1.78 7.22
CA PRO A 27 -21.38 -1.89 8.51
C PRO A 27 -21.45 -3.34 9.03
N SER A 28 -21.35 -4.32 8.13
CA SER A 28 -21.27 -5.75 8.48
C SER A 28 -19.97 -6.15 9.19
N ILE A 29 -18.92 -5.32 9.13
CA ILE A 29 -17.64 -5.59 9.75
C ILE A 29 -17.52 -4.74 11.01
N TYR A 30 -17.35 -5.37 12.16
CA TYR A 30 -17.10 -4.69 13.42
C TYR A 30 -15.64 -4.21 13.51
N GLY A 31 -15.41 -3.05 14.11
CA GLY A 31 -14.07 -2.50 14.31
C GLY A 31 -13.44 -1.84 13.08
N TYR A 32 -12.10 -1.85 13.04
CA TYR A 32 -11.27 -1.28 11.97
C TYR A 32 -11.60 0.17 11.59
N LYS A 33 -11.83 1.02 12.59
CA LYS A 33 -12.26 2.42 12.37
C LYS A 33 -11.26 3.18 11.50
N GLU A 34 -9.96 3.01 11.75
CA GLU A 34 -8.87 3.65 11.02
C GLU A 34 -8.78 3.15 9.57
N VAL A 35 -9.00 1.85 9.33
CA VAL A 35 -9.06 1.28 7.97
C VAL A 35 -10.25 1.83 7.21
N LYS A 36 -11.44 1.87 7.85
CA LYS A 36 -12.65 2.44 7.25
C LYS A 36 -12.50 3.93 6.96
N GLU A 37 -11.83 4.66 7.85
CA GLU A 37 -11.50 6.07 7.66
C GLU A 37 -10.57 6.28 6.47
N ALA A 38 -9.50 5.49 6.34
CA ALA A 38 -8.62 5.56 5.19
C ALA A 38 -9.34 5.22 3.87
N ILE A 39 -10.20 4.20 3.87
CA ILE A 39 -11.03 3.85 2.70
C ILE A 39 -11.98 4.98 2.34
N ALA A 40 -12.58 5.66 3.34
CA ALA A 40 -13.39 6.85 3.09
C ALA A 40 -12.56 7.89 2.33
N LEU A 41 -11.39 8.25 2.86
CA LEU A 41 -10.50 9.22 2.22
C LEU A 41 -10.09 8.78 0.81
N GLN A 42 -9.81 7.49 0.59
CA GLN A 42 -9.48 6.97 -0.74
C GLN A 42 -10.62 7.16 -1.75
N LEU A 43 -11.87 6.90 -1.36
CA LEU A 43 -13.03 7.07 -2.23
C LEU A 43 -13.20 8.52 -2.68
N PHE A 44 -12.97 9.49 -1.78
CA PHE A 44 -13.00 10.91 -2.14
C PHE A 44 -11.76 11.33 -2.95
N GLY A 45 -10.57 10.83 -2.59
CA GLY A 45 -9.29 11.15 -3.23
C GLY A 45 -8.85 12.60 -3.05
N GLY A 46 -7.57 12.90 -3.26
CA GLY A 46 -7.02 14.26 -3.22
C GLY A 46 -7.47 15.14 -4.38
N ARG A 47 -6.97 16.38 -4.46
CA ARG A 47 -7.38 17.33 -5.51
C ARG A 47 -6.84 16.90 -6.89
N PRO A 48 -7.72 16.61 -7.87
CA PRO A 48 -7.29 16.22 -9.21
C PRO A 48 -6.76 17.41 -10.02
N GLY A 49 -5.97 17.12 -11.05
CA GLY A 49 -5.60 18.08 -12.09
C GLY A 49 -4.55 19.13 -11.67
N LYS A 50 -3.87 18.91 -10.54
CA LYS A 50 -2.69 19.70 -10.19
C LYS A 50 -1.58 19.47 -11.20
N ARG A 51 -1.11 20.55 -11.81
CA ARG A 51 0.03 20.55 -12.73
C ARG A 51 1.14 21.38 -12.14
N LEU A 52 2.35 20.83 -12.17
CA LEU A 52 3.55 21.58 -11.85
C LEU A 52 3.93 22.47 -13.05
N PRO A 53 4.74 23.52 -12.83
CA PRO A 53 5.17 24.43 -13.91
C PRO A 53 5.92 23.73 -15.06
N ASP A 54 6.52 22.58 -14.79
CA ASP A 54 7.21 21.73 -15.77
C ASP A 54 6.25 20.89 -16.65
N GLY A 55 4.94 20.98 -16.40
CA GLY A 55 3.91 20.25 -17.14
C GLY A 55 3.61 18.84 -16.61
N THR A 56 4.28 18.40 -15.54
CA THR A 56 3.99 17.12 -14.89
C THR A 56 2.68 17.20 -14.11
N ASN A 57 1.89 16.12 -14.14
CA ASN A 57 0.67 16.03 -13.34
C ASN A 57 1.01 15.43 -11.98
N VAL A 58 0.53 16.07 -10.91
CA VAL A 58 0.62 15.53 -9.55
C VAL A 58 -0.51 14.53 -9.34
N ARG A 59 -0.16 13.32 -8.92
CA ARG A 59 -1.12 12.26 -8.56
C ARG A 59 -2.05 12.77 -7.46
N SER A 60 -3.35 12.51 -7.60
CA SER A 60 -4.36 12.83 -6.59
C SER A 60 -4.92 11.61 -5.87
N ASP A 61 -4.78 10.44 -6.47
CA ASP A 61 -5.35 9.19 -5.96
C ASP A 61 -4.54 8.67 -4.77
N ILE A 62 -5.22 8.00 -3.83
CA ILE A 62 -4.62 7.40 -2.63
C ILE A 62 -4.57 5.88 -2.83
N HIS A 63 -3.44 5.27 -2.54
CA HIS A 63 -3.24 3.83 -2.63
C HIS A 63 -3.16 3.23 -1.23
N LEU A 64 -3.98 2.22 -0.99
CA LEU A 64 -4.09 1.53 0.28
C LEU A 64 -3.75 0.05 0.09
N LEU A 65 -2.96 -0.50 1.01
CA LEU A 65 -2.66 -1.92 1.06
C LEU A 65 -3.13 -2.48 2.40
N LEU A 66 -3.98 -3.50 2.35
CA LEU A 66 -4.42 -4.27 3.51
C LEU A 66 -3.60 -5.56 3.58
N ILE A 67 -2.72 -5.68 4.57
CA ILE A 67 -1.94 -6.88 4.82
C ILE A 67 -2.45 -7.57 6.08
N GLY A 68 -2.37 -8.89 6.17
CA GLY A 68 -2.85 -9.57 7.36
C GLY A 68 -3.11 -11.05 7.18
N ASP A 69 -3.58 -11.70 8.23
CA ASP A 69 -3.88 -13.11 8.21
C ASP A 69 -5.10 -13.42 7.30
N PRO A 70 -5.23 -14.64 6.78
CA PRO A 70 -6.47 -15.09 6.16
C PRO A 70 -7.64 -15.03 7.15
N GLY A 71 -8.84 -14.71 6.68
CA GLY A 71 -10.06 -14.71 7.52
C GLY A 71 -10.41 -13.38 8.20
N VAL A 72 -9.52 -12.38 8.19
CA VAL A 72 -9.73 -11.05 8.83
C VAL A 72 -10.57 -10.06 7.99
N ALA A 73 -11.55 -10.56 7.22
CA ALA A 73 -12.50 -9.79 6.43
C ALA A 73 -11.96 -8.89 5.28
N LYS A 74 -10.66 -8.94 4.94
CA LYS A 74 -10.04 -8.14 3.85
C LYS A 74 -10.79 -8.21 2.52
N SER A 75 -11.06 -9.41 2.01
CA SER A 75 -11.80 -9.60 0.76
C SER A 75 -13.22 -9.05 0.84
N ARG A 76 -13.86 -9.11 2.01
CA ARG A 76 -15.20 -8.55 2.23
C ARG A 76 -15.19 -7.02 2.21
N ILE A 77 -14.14 -6.40 2.75
CA ILE A 77 -13.91 -4.95 2.65
C ILE A 77 -13.78 -4.54 1.17
N LEU A 78 -12.93 -5.24 0.40
CA LEU A 78 -12.75 -4.97 -1.03
C LEU A 78 -14.07 -5.07 -1.82
N GLN A 79 -14.84 -6.13 -1.57
CA GLN A 79 -16.15 -6.32 -2.21
C GLN A 79 -17.12 -5.19 -1.86
N TYR A 80 -17.15 -4.75 -0.60
CA TYR A 80 -18.00 -3.64 -0.18
C TYR A 80 -17.60 -2.33 -0.86
N VAL A 81 -16.29 -2.04 -0.92
CA VAL A 81 -15.75 -0.86 -1.62
C VAL A 81 -16.15 -0.87 -3.09
N ASN A 82 -16.08 -2.02 -3.75
CA ASN A 82 -16.51 -2.18 -5.14
C ASN A 82 -18.02 -1.93 -5.34
N GLN A 83 -18.84 -2.05 -4.30
CA GLN A 83 -20.27 -1.72 -4.37
C GLN A 83 -20.53 -0.23 -4.14
N ILE A 84 -19.81 0.43 -3.23
CA ILE A 84 -20.06 1.84 -2.89
C ILE A 84 -19.39 2.83 -3.85
N ALA A 85 -18.27 2.44 -4.46
CA ALA A 85 -17.54 3.30 -5.37
C ALA A 85 -18.37 3.60 -6.63
N PRO A 86 -18.34 4.85 -7.15
CA PRO A 86 -19.08 5.21 -8.36
C PRO A 86 -18.54 4.55 -9.63
N LYS A 87 -17.24 4.23 -9.63
CA LYS A 87 -16.56 3.47 -10.67
C LYS A 87 -15.50 2.61 -10.00
N SER A 88 -15.63 1.29 -10.12
CA SER A 88 -14.67 0.36 -9.55
C SER A 88 -14.64 -0.96 -10.29
N ILE A 89 -13.52 -1.65 -10.16
CA ILE A 89 -13.32 -2.99 -10.70
C ILE A 89 -12.68 -3.84 -9.63
N TYR A 90 -13.21 -5.04 -9.46
CA TYR A 90 -12.67 -6.05 -8.57
C TYR A 90 -11.94 -7.11 -9.38
N VAL A 91 -10.69 -7.38 -9.02
CA VAL A 91 -9.86 -8.43 -9.61
C VAL A 91 -9.14 -9.21 -8.52
N THR A 92 -8.87 -10.47 -8.81
CA THR A 92 -7.96 -11.32 -8.03
C THR A 92 -6.63 -11.40 -8.76
N GLY A 93 -5.50 -11.38 -8.03
CA GLY A 93 -4.15 -11.45 -8.57
C GLY A 93 -3.86 -12.69 -9.43
N LYS A 94 -4.64 -13.78 -9.27
CA LYS A 94 -4.53 -15.00 -10.12
C LYS A 94 -5.54 -15.08 -11.26
N GLY A 95 -6.68 -14.41 -11.16
CA GLY A 95 -7.85 -14.68 -11.99
C GLY A 95 -8.00 -13.80 -13.24
N THR A 96 -6.97 -13.06 -13.65
CA THR A 96 -7.08 -12.17 -14.80
C THR A 96 -6.72 -12.90 -16.09
N THR A 97 -7.70 -13.54 -16.73
CA THR A 97 -7.56 -14.09 -18.10
C THR A 97 -8.00 -13.07 -19.16
N GLY A 98 -7.39 -13.10 -20.34
CA GLY A 98 -7.63 -12.14 -21.43
C GLY A 98 -6.63 -10.97 -21.41
N ALA A 99 -7.09 -9.76 -21.09
CA ALA A 99 -6.26 -8.54 -21.03
C ALA A 99 -5.50 -8.34 -19.71
N GLY A 100 -5.69 -9.22 -18.74
CA GLY A 100 -4.99 -9.13 -17.45
C GLY A 100 -5.45 -7.92 -16.61
N LEU A 101 -4.53 -7.41 -15.80
CA LEU A 101 -4.66 -6.10 -15.15
C LEU A 101 -4.49 -4.92 -16.13
N THR A 102 -3.98 -5.18 -17.33
CA THR A 102 -3.29 -4.18 -18.16
C THR A 102 -4.08 -3.82 -19.42
N ALA A 103 -3.57 -4.08 -20.61
CA ALA A 103 -4.28 -4.06 -21.88
C ALA A 103 -3.65 -5.14 -22.76
N ALA A 104 -4.46 -5.84 -23.55
CA ALA A 104 -3.98 -6.85 -24.49
C ALA A 104 -4.45 -6.56 -25.90
N ALA A 105 -3.65 -6.98 -26.87
CA ALA A 105 -4.04 -7.03 -28.26
C ALA A 105 -4.59 -8.43 -28.54
N GLU A 106 -5.83 -8.51 -29.00
CA GLU A 106 -6.49 -9.76 -29.39
C GLU A 106 -6.92 -9.67 -30.86
N LYS A 107 -6.81 -10.76 -31.60
CA LYS A 107 -7.32 -10.81 -32.96
C LYS A 107 -8.83 -10.89 -32.91
N ASP A 108 -9.49 -9.96 -33.58
CA ASP A 108 -10.94 -10.00 -33.69
C ASP A 108 -11.35 -10.94 -34.82
N GLU A 109 -12.11 -11.99 -34.48
CA GLU A 109 -12.62 -12.97 -35.44
C GLU A 109 -13.67 -12.36 -36.38
N LEU A 110 -14.33 -11.27 -35.95
CA LEU A 110 -15.34 -10.57 -36.75
C LEU A 110 -14.74 -9.54 -37.73
N ALA A 111 -13.54 -9.03 -37.45
CA ALA A 111 -12.89 -7.98 -38.23
C ALA A 111 -11.69 -8.51 -39.02
N GLU A 112 -11.89 -9.54 -39.84
CA GLU A 112 -10.88 -10.08 -40.78
C GLU A 112 -9.52 -10.43 -40.12
N GLY A 113 -9.50 -10.78 -38.83
CA GLY A 113 -8.27 -11.08 -38.10
C GLY A 113 -7.40 -9.85 -37.77
N ALA A 114 -7.98 -8.63 -37.86
CA ALA A 114 -7.34 -7.41 -37.41
C ALA A 114 -7.09 -7.42 -35.90
N TRP A 115 -5.97 -6.83 -35.49
CA TRP A 115 -5.62 -6.68 -34.08
C TRP A 115 -6.49 -5.59 -33.43
N THR A 116 -7.22 -5.95 -32.39
CA THR A 116 -8.00 -5.03 -31.57
C THR A 116 -7.43 -4.95 -30.16
N LEU A 117 -7.53 -3.76 -29.55
CA LEU A 117 -7.03 -3.54 -28.20
C LEU A 117 -8.16 -3.72 -27.18
N LYS A 118 -8.00 -4.68 -26.27
CA LYS A 118 -8.87 -4.85 -25.11
C LYS A 118 -8.22 -4.22 -23.88
N ALA A 119 -8.94 -3.28 -23.26
CA ALA A 119 -8.54 -2.67 -22.00
C ALA A 119 -8.73 -3.66 -20.85
N GLY A 120 -7.70 -3.81 -20.01
CA GLY A 120 -7.75 -4.59 -18.78
C GLY A 120 -8.21 -3.76 -17.58
N ALA A 121 -8.15 -4.36 -16.40
CA ALA A 121 -8.82 -3.87 -15.20
C ALA A 121 -8.38 -2.46 -14.77
N LEU A 122 -7.09 -2.13 -14.80
CA LEU A 122 -6.60 -0.82 -14.33
C LEU A 122 -7.02 0.32 -15.26
N VAL A 123 -7.01 0.06 -16.56
CA VAL A 123 -7.46 1.02 -17.58
C VAL A 123 -8.97 1.26 -17.46
N LEU A 124 -9.73 0.17 -17.34
CA LEU A 124 -11.18 0.25 -17.17
C LEU A 124 -11.56 0.96 -15.85
N ALA A 125 -10.77 0.80 -14.78
CA ALA A 125 -10.96 1.45 -13.49
C ALA A 125 -10.49 2.92 -13.44
N GLY A 126 -9.98 3.49 -14.55
CA GLY A 126 -9.50 4.87 -14.61
C GLY A 126 -10.53 5.90 -14.12
N GLY A 127 -10.12 6.77 -13.21
CA GLY A 127 -10.94 7.76 -12.51
C GLY A 127 -11.70 7.24 -11.28
N GLY A 128 -11.59 5.94 -10.98
CA GLY A 128 -12.28 5.25 -9.89
C GLY A 128 -11.33 4.50 -8.96
N VAL A 129 -11.76 3.33 -8.47
CA VAL A 129 -10.99 2.47 -7.56
C VAL A 129 -10.78 1.07 -8.16
N ALA A 130 -9.53 0.60 -8.21
CA ALA A 130 -9.20 -0.78 -8.54
C ALA A 130 -9.01 -1.58 -7.24
N CYS A 131 -9.91 -2.53 -6.99
CA CYS A 131 -9.85 -3.44 -5.85
C CYS A 131 -9.13 -4.72 -6.28
N ILE A 132 -7.96 -5.00 -5.69
CA ILE A 132 -7.12 -6.15 -6.03
C ILE A 132 -7.01 -7.07 -4.82
N ASP A 133 -7.57 -8.28 -4.91
CA ASP A 133 -7.39 -9.32 -3.90
C ASP A 133 -6.22 -10.25 -4.27
N GLU A 134 -5.64 -10.92 -3.28
CA GLU A 134 -4.46 -11.81 -3.43
C GLU A 134 -3.30 -11.13 -4.18
N PHE A 135 -2.97 -9.90 -3.80
CA PHE A 135 -1.94 -9.08 -4.45
C PHE A 135 -0.55 -9.75 -4.46
N ASP A 136 -0.24 -10.60 -3.47
CA ASP A 136 0.99 -11.41 -3.40
C ASP A 136 1.09 -12.43 -4.54
N LYS A 137 -0.03 -12.94 -5.06
CA LYS A 137 -0.05 -14.01 -6.08
C LYS A 137 -0.01 -13.48 -7.51
N MET A 138 0.29 -12.20 -7.70
CA MET A 138 0.33 -11.54 -9.00
C MET A 138 1.54 -11.97 -9.85
N ASN A 139 1.31 -12.19 -11.15
CA ASN A 139 2.35 -12.54 -12.12
C ASN A 139 3.35 -11.40 -12.33
N LYS A 140 4.57 -11.72 -12.80
CA LYS A 140 5.64 -10.73 -13.04
C LYS A 140 5.26 -9.65 -14.06
N GLU A 141 4.53 -10.01 -15.12
CA GLU A 141 4.07 -9.07 -16.14
C GLU A 141 3.12 -8.01 -15.55
N ASP A 142 2.14 -8.46 -14.77
CA ASP A 142 1.18 -7.58 -14.11
C ASP A 142 1.86 -6.69 -13.05
N ARG A 143 2.87 -7.19 -12.33
CA ARG A 143 3.69 -6.38 -11.42
C ARG A 143 4.40 -5.23 -12.17
N GLY A 144 4.91 -5.48 -13.37
CA GLY A 144 5.54 -4.47 -14.22
C GLY A 144 4.58 -3.34 -14.61
N ALA A 145 3.36 -3.68 -15.01
CA ALA A 145 2.36 -2.67 -15.36
C ALA A 145 1.82 -1.92 -14.13
N MET A 146 1.76 -2.56 -12.96
CA MET A 146 1.44 -1.88 -11.70
C MET A 146 2.47 -0.81 -11.35
N HIS A 147 3.77 -1.05 -11.61
CA HIS A 147 4.80 -0.02 -11.43
C HIS A 147 4.52 1.21 -12.28
N GLU A 148 4.19 1.01 -13.55
CA GLU A 148 3.87 2.09 -14.48
C GLU A 148 2.58 2.83 -14.07
N ALA A 149 1.52 2.08 -13.76
CA ALA A 149 0.23 2.64 -13.39
C ALA A 149 0.28 3.45 -12.08
N MET A 150 1.00 2.96 -11.06
CA MET A 150 1.12 3.66 -9.77
C MET A 150 2.00 4.92 -9.84
N GLU A 151 3.03 4.91 -10.70
CA GLU A 151 3.96 6.03 -10.83
C GLU A 151 3.46 7.09 -11.81
N GLN A 152 3.11 6.66 -13.03
CA GLN A 152 2.82 7.55 -14.15
C GLN A 152 1.32 7.76 -14.37
N GLN A 153 0.46 6.97 -13.71
CA GLN A 153 -0.99 6.95 -13.95
C GLN A 153 -1.35 6.64 -15.41
N THR A 154 -0.47 5.94 -16.11
CA THR A 154 -0.62 5.50 -17.50
C THR A 154 -0.12 4.07 -17.66
N ILE A 155 -0.65 3.37 -18.66
CA ILE A 155 -0.15 2.06 -19.08
C ILE A 155 0.17 2.16 -20.57
N SER A 156 1.41 1.90 -20.93
CA SER A 156 1.87 1.87 -22.31
C SER A 156 1.85 0.46 -22.85
N LEU A 157 1.31 0.31 -24.05
CA LEU A 157 1.21 -0.96 -24.74
C LEU A 157 1.84 -0.82 -26.11
N ALA A 158 2.84 -1.67 -26.39
CA ALA A 158 3.43 -1.84 -27.71
C ALA A 158 3.34 -3.33 -28.08
N LYS A 159 2.21 -3.75 -28.66
CA LYS A 159 1.98 -5.14 -29.09
C LYS A 159 1.33 -5.16 -30.47
N ALA A 160 1.70 -6.15 -31.28
CA ALA A 160 1.14 -6.37 -32.61
C ALA A 160 1.17 -5.14 -33.55
N GLY A 161 2.25 -4.34 -33.47
CA GLY A 161 2.42 -3.13 -34.28
C GLY A 161 1.59 -1.92 -33.81
N ILE A 162 0.79 -2.06 -32.74
CA ILE A 162 0.02 -0.96 -32.16
C ILE A 162 0.77 -0.43 -30.94
N VAL A 163 1.10 0.86 -30.99
CA VAL A 163 1.66 1.60 -29.85
C VAL A 163 0.57 2.53 -29.31
N ALA A 164 0.08 2.25 -28.11
CA ALA A 164 -0.97 3.02 -27.46
C ALA A 164 -0.59 3.32 -26.00
N LYS A 165 -1.05 4.47 -25.50
CA LYS A 165 -0.95 4.83 -24.08
C LYS A 165 -2.36 4.98 -23.52
N PHE A 166 -2.68 4.18 -22.51
CA PHE A 166 -3.95 4.23 -21.81
C PHE A 166 -3.79 5.01 -20.50
N ARG A 167 -4.82 5.79 -20.17
CA ARG A 167 -4.88 6.47 -18.87
C ARG A 167 -5.32 5.46 -17.81
N ALA A 168 -4.54 5.34 -16.74
CA ALA A 168 -4.76 4.42 -15.62
C ALA A 168 -4.75 5.18 -14.29
N ASN A 169 -5.34 6.39 -14.25
CA ASN A 169 -5.47 7.20 -13.05
C ASN A 169 -6.53 6.61 -12.10
N THR A 170 -6.19 5.51 -11.45
CA THR A 170 -7.08 4.76 -10.56
C THR A 170 -6.48 4.68 -9.16
N ALA A 171 -7.33 4.74 -8.14
CA ALA A 171 -6.91 4.48 -6.76
C ALA A 171 -6.84 2.96 -6.54
N ILE A 172 -5.69 2.44 -6.13
CA ILE A 172 -5.51 1.02 -5.86
C ILE A 172 -5.84 0.73 -4.40
N LEU A 173 -6.79 -0.17 -4.17
CA LEU A 173 -7.04 -0.81 -2.89
C LEU A 173 -6.67 -2.29 -3.02
N ALA A 174 -5.54 -2.68 -2.44
CA ALA A 174 -5.01 -4.03 -2.53
C ALA A 174 -5.17 -4.77 -1.20
N ALA A 175 -5.40 -6.07 -1.26
CA ALA A 175 -5.26 -6.97 -0.11
C ALA A 175 -4.21 -8.05 -0.41
N SER A 176 -3.39 -8.35 0.59
CA SER A 176 -2.35 -9.38 0.49
C SER A 176 -2.29 -10.24 1.74
N ASN A 177 -1.87 -11.49 1.56
CA ASN A 177 -1.62 -12.45 2.62
C ASN A 177 -0.11 -12.69 2.80
N PRO A 178 0.36 -12.92 4.04
CA PRO A 178 1.75 -13.31 4.29
C PRO A 178 2.03 -14.72 3.74
N LYS A 179 3.28 -14.99 3.35
CA LYS A 179 3.71 -16.26 2.73
C LYS A 179 3.33 -17.51 3.55
N PHE A 180 3.40 -17.42 4.88
CA PHE A 180 3.12 -18.54 5.79
C PHE A 180 1.73 -18.44 6.45
N SER A 181 0.82 -17.66 5.86
CA SER A 181 -0.55 -17.46 6.37
C SER A 181 -0.66 -16.86 7.77
N ARG A 182 0.48 -16.46 8.38
CA ARG A 182 0.54 -15.74 9.65
C ARG A 182 1.50 -14.57 9.57
N PHE A 183 1.08 -13.45 10.12
CA PHE A 183 1.88 -12.26 10.30
C PHE A 183 2.84 -12.41 11.49
N ASP A 184 4.10 -12.03 11.29
CA ASP A 184 5.15 -12.02 12.32
C ASP A 184 5.65 -10.59 12.56
N ASN A 185 5.60 -10.12 13.81
CA ASN A 185 6.04 -8.77 14.18
C ASN A 185 7.56 -8.63 14.27
N TYR A 186 8.30 -9.74 14.36
CA TYR A 186 9.76 -9.73 14.49
C TYR A 186 10.44 -9.65 13.11
N LYS A 187 9.75 -10.05 12.05
CA LYS A 187 10.26 -10.00 10.68
C LYS A 187 9.86 -8.71 9.94
N PRO A 188 10.71 -8.17 9.06
CA PRO A 188 10.32 -7.07 8.17
C PRO A 188 9.16 -7.45 7.24
N LEU A 189 8.42 -6.45 6.75
CA LEU A 189 7.31 -6.70 5.81
C LEU A 189 7.81 -7.24 4.47
N GLY A 190 8.95 -6.76 3.97
CA GLY A 190 9.53 -7.19 2.69
C GLY A 190 9.81 -8.70 2.63
N GLU A 191 10.21 -9.32 3.74
CA GLU A 191 10.45 -10.76 3.80
C GLU A 191 9.14 -11.56 3.82
N GLN A 192 8.15 -11.07 4.56
CA GLN A 192 6.89 -11.75 4.84
C GLN A 192 5.92 -11.78 3.65
N PHE A 193 5.95 -10.74 2.82
CA PHE A 193 5.08 -10.60 1.66
C PHE A 193 5.88 -10.79 0.37
N ASP A 194 5.31 -11.44 -0.63
CA ASP A 194 5.95 -11.54 -1.96
C ASP A 194 5.70 -10.29 -2.80
N ILE A 195 6.03 -9.12 -2.24
CA ILE A 195 5.81 -7.81 -2.87
C ILE A 195 7.14 -7.07 -2.91
N PRO A 196 7.61 -6.66 -4.11
CA PRO A 196 8.81 -5.84 -4.23
C PRO A 196 8.74 -4.55 -3.38
N PRO A 197 9.82 -4.18 -2.67
CA PRO A 197 9.93 -2.92 -1.94
C PRO A 197 9.57 -1.66 -2.74
N THR A 198 9.88 -1.70 -4.03
CA THR A 198 9.56 -0.64 -4.99
C THR A 198 8.05 -0.45 -5.14
N LEU A 199 7.22 -1.49 -5.01
CA LEU A 199 5.75 -1.36 -4.96
C LEU A 199 5.27 -0.95 -3.57
N LEU A 200 5.82 -1.54 -2.49
CA LEU A 200 5.43 -1.21 -1.11
C LEU A 200 5.57 0.29 -0.84
N SER A 201 6.67 0.91 -1.25
CA SER A 201 6.93 2.35 -1.11
C SER A 201 6.01 3.27 -1.95
N ARG A 202 5.14 2.72 -2.80
CA ARG A 202 4.15 3.48 -3.59
C ARG A 202 2.75 3.44 -3.00
N PHE A 203 2.53 2.60 -1.99
CA PHE A 203 1.33 2.67 -1.17
C PHE A 203 1.45 3.81 -0.16
N ASP A 204 0.35 4.53 0.03
CA ASP A 204 0.33 5.70 0.90
C ASP A 204 0.08 5.30 2.35
N LEU A 205 -0.75 4.28 2.57
CA LEU A 205 -0.99 3.66 3.86
C LEU A 205 -1.02 2.13 3.70
N ILE A 206 -0.29 1.43 4.55
CA ILE A 206 -0.25 -0.03 4.63
C ILE A 206 -0.85 -0.43 5.97
N PHE A 207 -2.05 -1.01 5.98
CA PHE A 207 -2.74 -1.42 7.19
C PHE A 207 -2.49 -2.89 7.49
N PRO A 208 -1.81 -3.22 8.61
CA PRO A 208 -1.77 -4.57 9.13
C PRO A 208 -3.08 -4.87 9.84
N ILE A 209 -3.77 -5.90 9.40
CA ILE A 209 -4.98 -6.44 9.99
C ILE A 209 -4.61 -7.79 10.60
N ARG A 210 -4.54 -7.85 11.92
CA ARG A 210 -4.11 -9.03 12.67
C ARG A 210 -5.30 -9.70 13.33
N ASP A 211 -5.25 -11.01 13.39
CA ASP A 211 -6.14 -11.79 14.26
C ASP A 211 -5.53 -11.83 15.67
N VAL A 212 -5.86 -10.82 16.49
CA VAL A 212 -5.42 -10.76 17.88
C VAL A 212 -6.48 -11.43 18.75
N LEU A 213 -6.10 -12.50 19.45
CA LEU A 213 -6.95 -13.20 20.40
C LEU A 213 -7.25 -12.31 21.61
N ASP A 214 -8.35 -11.57 21.55
CA ASP A 214 -8.84 -10.72 22.63
C ASP A 214 -10.29 -11.09 22.93
N LYS A 215 -10.53 -11.69 24.09
CA LYS A 215 -11.85 -12.17 24.51
C LYS A 215 -12.92 -11.09 24.46
N GLU A 216 -12.60 -9.83 24.76
CA GLU A 216 -13.59 -8.75 24.72
C GLU A 216 -13.91 -8.34 23.29
N GLN A 217 -12.91 -8.25 22.41
CA GLN A 217 -13.11 -7.95 21.00
C GLN A 217 -13.83 -9.10 20.29
N ASP A 218 -13.39 -10.33 20.52
CA ASP A 218 -14.00 -11.55 19.98
C ASP A 218 -15.48 -11.66 20.38
N LYS A 219 -15.80 -11.32 21.63
CA LYS A 219 -17.18 -11.25 22.09
C LYS A 219 -17.99 -10.23 21.31
N LYS A 220 -17.47 -9.01 21.11
CA LYS A 220 -18.16 -7.96 20.34
C LYS A 220 -18.31 -8.34 18.86
N ILE A 221 -17.29 -8.97 18.27
CA ILE A 221 -17.33 -9.48 16.89
C ILE A 221 -18.38 -10.58 16.77
N ALA A 222 -18.39 -11.54 17.70
CA ALA A 222 -19.36 -12.63 17.72
C ALA A 222 -20.78 -12.12 17.94
N GLU A 223 -21.00 -11.17 18.87
CA GLU A 223 -22.28 -10.50 19.07
C GLU A 223 -22.77 -9.82 17.79
N HIS A 224 -21.87 -9.11 17.10
CA HIS A 224 -22.18 -8.46 15.82
C HIS A 224 -22.54 -9.46 14.73
N MET A 225 -21.74 -10.54 14.57
CA MET A 225 -22.01 -11.61 13.60
C MET A 225 -23.31 -12.36 13.90
N LEU A 226 -23.55 -12.72 15.15
CA LEU A 226 -24.79 -13.39 15.56
C LEU A 226 -26.01 -12.48 15.37
N LYS A 227 -25.88 -11.18 15.60
CA LYS A 227 -26.93 -10.20 15.29
C LYS A 227 -27.25 -10.20 13.79
N MET A 228 -26.24 -10.27 12.92
CA MET A 228 -26.46 -10.39 11.46
C MET A 228 -27.23 -11.67 11.09
N HIS A 229 -26.96 -12.79 11.76
CA HIS A 229 -27.58 -14.08 11.44
C HIS A 229 -28.97 -14.30 12.06
N LYS A 230 -29.24 -13.73 13.24
CA LYS A 230 -30.54 -13.87 13.93
C LYS A 230 -31.67 -13.09 13.24
N THR A 231 -31.34 -12.00 12.56
CA THR A 231 -32.32 -11.11 11.96
C THR A 231 -32.62 -11.55 10.53
N GLY A 232 -33.46 -12.58 10.39
CA GLY A 232 -33.96 -13.09 9.10
C GLY A 232 -34.87 -12.12 8.35
N GLY A 233 -34.36 -10.95 7.94
CA GLY A 233 -35.02 -10.04 6.99
C GLY A 233 -35.24 -8.59 7.44
N GLU A 234 -35.28 -8.28 8.73
CA GLU A 234 -35.55 -6.90 9.21
C GLU A 234 -34.28 -6.17 9.64
N MET A 235 -33.47 -5.74 8.66
CA MET A 235 -32.15 -5.11 8.85
C MET A 235 -32.15 -3.65 9.33
N LYS A 236 -33.14 -3.16 10.11
CA LYS A 236 -33.23 -1.71 10.42
C LYS A 236 -32.06 -1.15 11.25
N GLU A 237 -31.42 -1.94 12.10
CA GLU A 237 -30.30 -1.47 12.95
C GLU A 237 -28.92 -1.59 12.29
N LEU A 238 -28.83 -2.26 11.13
CA LEU A 238 -27.58 -2.54 10.41
C LEU A 238 -27.55 -1.91 9.01
N GLU A 239 -28.63 -1.21 8.63
CA GLU A 239 -28.63 -0.35 7.47
C GLU A 239 -27.51 0.70 7.62
N PRO A 240 -26.73 0.96 6.55
CA PRO A 240 -25.73 2.00 6.60
C PRO A 240 -26.42 3.34 6.90
N ILE A 241 -25.83 4.13 7.79
CA ILE A 241 -26.37 5.45 8.20
C ILE A 241 -26.69 6.30 6.96
N ILE A 242 -25.87 6.17 5.92
CA ILE A 242 -26.10 6.74 4.61
C ILE A 242 -26.42 5.60 3.63
N PRO A 243 -27.61 5.62 2.97
CA PRO A 243 -27.95 4.64 1.95
C PRO A 243 -26.89 4.57 0.84
N VAL A 244 -26.58 3.35 0.36
CA VAL A 244 -25.49 3.10 -0.59
C VAL A 244 -25.61 3.96 -1.86
N GLU A 245 -26.81 4.10 -2.41
CA GLU A 245 -27.02 4.93 -3.60
C GLU A 245 -26.73 6.41 -3.35
N LEU A 246 -27.18 6.94 -2.21
CA LEU A 246 -26.94 8.32 -1.82
C LEU A 246 -25.46 8.55 -1.55
N PHE A 247 -24.79 7.58 -0.91
CA PHE A 247 -23.36 7.65 -0.65
C PHE A 247 -22.54 7.64 -1.95
N ARG A 248 -22.88 6.76 -2.91
CA ARG A 248 -22.24 6.73 -4.24
C ARG A 248 -22.39 8.08 -4.97
N LYS A 249 -23.60 8.66 -4.94
CA LYS A 249 -23.88 10.00 -5.51
C LYS A 249 -23.11 11.11 -4.79
N TYR A 250 -23.00 11.02 -3.46
CA TYR A 250 -22.22 11.96 -2.63
C TYR A 250 -20.73 11.95 -3.04
N ILE A 251 -20.13 10.76 -3.17
CA ILE A 251 -18.73 10.61 -3.60
C ILE A 251 -18.55 11.19 -5.01
N ALA A 252 -19.43 10.85 -5.96
CA ALA A 252 -19.36 11.38 -7.33
C ALA A 252 -19.50 12.91 -7.38
N TYR A 253 -20.40 13.48 -6.57
CA TYR A 253 -20.58 14.93 -6.47
C TYR A 253 -19.34 15.63 -5.90
N SER A 254 -18.79 15.12 -4.79
CA SER A 254 -17.57 15.66 -4.18
C SER A 254 -16.38 15.58 -5.14
N ARG A 255 -16.21 14.43 -5.82
CA ARG A 255 -15.12 14.20 -6.78
C ARG A 255 -15.15 15.18 -7.97
N LYS A 256 -16.33 15.64 -8.36
CA LYS A 256 -16.53 16.53 -9.51
C LYS A 256 -16.45 18.01 -9.16
N ASN A 257 -17.00 18.42 -8.01
CA ASN A 257 -17.28 19.84 -7.73
C ASN A 257 -16.33 20.49 -6.72
N ILE A 258 -15.63 19.70 -5.89
CA ILE A 258 -14.81 20.22 -4.79
C ILE A 258 -13.34 20.07 -5.12
N LEU A 259 -12.61 21.20 -5.08
CA LEU A 259 -11.20 21.30 -5.43
C LEU A 259 -10.44 22.02 -4.30
N PRO A 260 -10.13 21.32 -3.20
CA PRO A 260 -9.65 21.96 -1.99
C PRO A 260 -8.26 22.58 -2.16
N VAL A 261 -8.04 23.73 -1.53
CA VAL A 261 -6.74 24.41 -1.46
C VAL A 261 -6.23 24.33 -0.03
N LEU A 262 -4.93 24.03 0.10
CA LEU A 262 -4.26 23.95 1.40
C LEU A 262 -4.13 25.35 2.00
N THR A 263 -4.54 25.55 3.25
CA THR A 263 -4.26 26.79 3.98
C THR A 263 -2.83 26.81 4.52
N ASP A 264 -2.30 27.99 4.77
CA ASP A 264 -0.94 28.15 5.30
C ASP A 264 -0.76 27.45 6.65
N ASP A 265 -1.74 27.60 7.57
CA ASP A 265 -1.73 26.91 8.88
C ASP A 265 -1.69 25.37 8.73
N ALA A 266 -2.45 24.82 7.77
CA ALA A 266 -2.47 23.38 7.53
C ALA A 266 -1.15 22.91 6.88
N ALA A 267 -0.57 23.73 5.99
CA ALA A 267 0.72 23.46 5.38
C ALA A 267 1.85 23.47 6.41
N GLU A 268 1.85 24.44 7.34
CA GLU A 268 2.77 24.52 8.47
C GLU A 268 2.65 23.28 9.35
N LYS A 269 1.44 22.88 9.74
CA LYS A 269 1.22 21.67 10.54
C LYS A 269 1.78 20.40 9.89
N ILE A 270 1.57 20.24 8.58
CA ILE A 270 2.08 19.09 7.82
C ILE A 270 3.62 19.15 7.69
N ARG A 271 4.17 20.34 7.45
CA ARG A 271 5.61 20.58 7.35
C ARG A 271 6.31 20.22 8.66
N ASP A 272 5.82 20.73 9.77
CA ASP A 272 6.41 20.51 11.09
C ASP A 272 6.40 19.02 11.44
N TYR A 273 5.26 18.34 11.23
CA TYR A 273 5.18 16.89 11.40
C TYR A 273 6.16 16.12 10.49
N TYR A 274 6.33 16.53 9.24
CA TYR A 274 7.27 15.88 8.32
C TYR A 274 8.73 16.08 8.74
N VAL A 275 9.08 17.28 9.20
CA VAL A 275 10.42 17.58 9.74
C VAL A 275 10.65 16.76 11.00
N ASP A 276 9.68 16.69 11.91
CA ASP A 276 9.74 15.87 13.12
C ASP A 276 9.97 14.40 12.77
N LEU A 277 9.19 13.87 11.82
CA LEU A 277 9.33 12.49 11.33
C LEU A 277 10.71 12.21 10.72
N ARG A 278 11.36 13.21 10.10
CA ARG A 278 12.74 13.09 9.60
C ARG A 278 13.81 13.30 10.66
N SER A 279 13.49 14.04 11.71
CA SER A 279 14.42 14.37 12.79
C SER A 279 14.47 13.30 13.88
N GLY A 280 13.40 12.49 14.00
CA GLY A 280 13.34 11.33 14.87
C GLY A 280 14.47 10.37 14.54
N SER A 281 15.46 10.34 15.44
CA SER A 281 16.71 9.56 15.38
C SER A 281 17.46 9.69 14.04
N LYS A 282 18.64 10.31 14.07
CA LYS A 282 19.59 10.54 12.95
C LYS A 282 19.92 9.31 12.07
N GLU A 283 19.37 8.16 12.40
CA GLU A 283 19.81 6.86 11.95
C GLU A 283 18.70 5.79 11.78
N THR A 284 17.44 6.02 12.17
CA THR A 284 16.37 4.98 12.10
C THR A 284 15.06 5.42 11.40
N VAL A 285 14.81 6.72 11.17
CA VAL A 285 13.60 7.17 10.44
C VAL A 285 13.95 7.88 9.12
N ARG A 286 14.16 7.12 8.05
CA ARG A 286 14.34 7.69 6.69
C ARG A 286 12.99 7.99 6.03
N ALA A 287 12.25 8.96 6.56
CA ALA A 287 11.01 9.41 5.93
C ALA A 287 11.25 9.95 4.51
N THR A 288 10.49 9.43 3.53
CA THR A 288 10.65 9.80 2.11
C THR A 288 9.76 11.00 1.75
N PRO A 289 10.13 11.82 0.74
CA PRO A 289 9.24 12.88 0.27
C PRO A 289 7.85 12.40 -0.17
N ARG A 290 7.72 11.13 -0.58
CA ARG A 290 6.43 10.50 -0.90
C ARG A 290 5.46 10.47 0.28
N GLN A 291 5.96 10.37 1.51
CA GLN A 291 5.10 10.42 2.71
C GLN A 291 4.50 11.81 2.91
N LEU A 292 5.24 12.87 2.60
CA LEU A 292 4.70 14.24 2.61
C LEU A 292 3.58 14.39 1.57
N GLU A 293 3.78 13.90 0.35
CA GLU A 293 2.75 13.91 -0.68
C GLU A 293 1.52 13.09 -0.30
N ALA A 294 1.70 11.98 0.42
CA ALA A 294 0.60 11.17 0.95
C ALA A 294 -0.22 11.94 2.00
N LEU A 295 0.44 12.63 2.94
CA LEU A 295 -0.23 13.47 3.94
C LEU A 295 -1.07 14.56 3.29
N VAL A 296 -0.52 15.27 2.30
CA VAL A 296 -1.25 16.31 1.57
C VAL A 296 -2.50 15.73 0.89
N ARG A 297 -2.37 14.57 0.21
CA ARG A 297 -3.52 13.92 -0.45
C ARG A 297 -4.58 13.45 0.53
N LEU A 298 -4.18 12.90 1.69
CA LEU A 298 -5.10 12.49 2.76
C LEU A 298 -5.85 13.70 3.35
N ALA A 299 -5.15 14.81 3.60
CA ALA A 299 -5.75 16.03 4.12
C ALA A 299 -6.73 16.66 3.11
N GLU A 300 -6.37 16.68 1.82
CA GLU A 300 -7.28 17.11 0.74
C GLU A 300 -8.51 16.22 0.62
N ALA A 301 -8.33 14.91 0.69
CA ALA A 301 -9.44 13.96 0.70
C ALA A 301 -10.37 14.19 1.90
N SER A 302 -9.82 14.54 3.06
CA SER A 302 -10.59 14.85 4.28
C SER A 302 -11.44 16.11 4.08
N ALA A 303 -10.87 17.17 3.47
CA ALA A 303 -11.61 18.38 3.12
C ALA A 303 -12.74 18.12 2.10
N ARG A 304 -12.49 17.26 1.10
CA ARG A 304 -13.50 16.86 0.09
C ARG A 304 -14.62 16.03 0.68
N LEU A 305 -14.32 15.16 1.63
CA LEU A 305 -15.31 14.36 2.34
C LEU A 305 -16.37 15.25 2.98
N ARG A 306 -15.99 16.43 3.48
CA ARG A 306 -16.89 17.42 4.09
C ARG A 306 -17.37 18.52 3.11
N LEU A 307 -17.18 18.31 1.81
CA LEU A 307 -17.49 19.27 0.72
C LEU A 307 -16.90 20.68 0.93
N SER A 308 -15.68 20.77 1.43
CA SER A 308 -15.00 22.05 1.64
C SER A 308 -13.91 22.29 0.60
N ASP A 309 -13.87 23.51 0.07
CA ASP A 309 -12.86 23.97 -0.87
C ASP A 309 -11.55 24.42 -0.19
N THR A 310 -11.42 24.24 1.12
CA THR A 310 -10.24 24.61 1.90
C THR A 310 -9.85 23.48 2.85
N VAL A 311 -8.59 23.07 2.81
CA VAL A 311 -8.02 22.10 3.76
C VAL A 311 -7.65 22.84 5.03
N THR A 312 -8.23 22.44 6.15
CA THR A 312 -8.02 23.07 7.45
C THR A 312 -6.99 22.31 8.29
N VAL A 313 -6.53 22.91 9.39
CA VAL A 313 -5.63 22.24 10.36
C VAL A 313 -6.23 20.92 10.88
N SER A 314 -7.55 20.88 11.11
CA SER A 314 -8.25 19.66 11.54
C SER A 314 -8.15 18.53 10.51
N ASP A 315 -8.14 18.86 9.21
CA ASP A 315 -7.99 17.89 8.13
C ASP A 315 -6.55 17.34 8.07
N ALA A 316 -5.56 18.20 8.30
CA ALA A 316 -4.15 17.80 8.45
C ALA A 316 -3.94 16.88 9.68
N GLU A 317 -4.53 17.22 10.82
CA GLU A 317 -4.43 16.40 12.05
C GLU A 317 -5.03 15.01 11.87
N ARG A 318 -6.15 14.86 11.14
CA ARG A 318 -6.71 13.54 10.81
C ARG A 318 -5.75 12.72 9.95
N ALA A 319 -5.18 13.32 8.92
CA ALA A 319 -4.18 12.66 8.07
C ALA A 319 -2.97 12.21 8.88
N ILE A 320 -2.41 13.08 9.71
CA ILE A 320 -1.28 12.79 10.61
C ILE A 320 -1.63 11.66 11.58
N LYS A 321 -2.84 11.67 12.16
CA LYS A 321 -3.30 10.63 13.09
C LYS A 321 -3.33 9.26 12.41
N LEU A 322 -3.88 9.16 11.20
CA LEU A 322 -3.91 7.92 10.43
C LEU A 322 -2.51 7.44 10.08
N THR A 323 -1.64 8.33 9.63
CA THR A 323 -0.25 7.98 9.31
C THR A 323 0.51 7.49 10.55
N ASN A 324 0.37 8.16 11.70
CA ASN A 324 0.97 7.73 12.96
C ASN A 324 0.45 6.37 13.41
N PHE A 325 -0.86 6.11 13.28
CA PHE A 325 -1.43 4.81 13.59
C PHE A 325 -0.78 3.71 12.75
N VAL A 326 -0.71 3.91 11.44
CA VAL A 326 -0.09 2.97 10.51
C VAL A 326 1.39 2.74 10.83
N LEU A 327 2.17 3.82 11.00
CA LEU A 327 3.59 3.74 11.31
C LEU A 327 3.86 3.02 12.63
N ARG A 328 3.05 3.25 13.67
CA ARG A 328 3.17 2.51 14.93
C ARG A 328 2.89 1.02 14.76
N GLU A 329 1.94 0.65 13.91
CA GLU A 329 1.60 -0.75 13.71
C GLU A 329 2.64 -1.52 12.88
N ILE A 330 3.27 -0.88 11.88
CA ILE A 330 4.18 -1.55 10.93
C ILE A 330 5.67 -1.31 11.20
N ALA A 331 6.01 -0.14 11.71
CA ALA A 331 7.39 0.32 11.84
C ALA A 331 7.85 0.34 13.30
N TYR A 332 6.98 0.09 14.29
CA TYR A 332 7.42 -0.03 15.67
C TYR A 332 8.29 -1.28 15.83
N ASP A 333 9.53 -1.06 16.22
CA ASP A 333 10.47 -2.10 16.54
C ASP A 333 10.34 -2.46 18.03
N GLN A 334 9.87 -3.68 18.30
CA GLN A 334 9.71 -4.19 19.67
C GLN A 334 11.05 -4.37 20.38
N THR A 335 12.17 -4.46 19.65
CA THR A 335 13.51 -4.64 20.23
C THR A 335 14.14 -3.34 20.68
N THR A 336 13.95 -2.26 19.91
CA THR A 336 14.51 -0.93 20.20
C THR A 336 13.51 0.01 20.87
N GLY A 337 12.20 -0.26 20.76
CA GLY A 337 11.14 0.63 21.22
C GLY A 337 10.95 1.88 20.36
N GLU A 338 11.64 1.97 19.22
CA GLU A 338 11.58 3.09 18.29
C GLU A 338 10.80 2.72 17.02
N ILE A 339 10.39 3.74 16.26
CA ILE A 339 9.79 3.55 14.94
C ILE A 339 10.94 3.46 13.92
N ASP A 340 11.06 2.33 13.22
CA ASP A 340 12.01 2.11 12.12
C ASP A 340 11.26 1.84 10.80
N ILE A 341 11.21 2.86 9.94
CA ILE A 341 10.54 2.80 8.62
C ILE A 341 11.24 1.82 7.67
N ASP A 342 12.54 1.56 7.85
CA ASP A 342 13.28 0.68 6.96
C ASP A 342 12.71 -0.75 7.01
N ARG A 343 12.07 -1.19 8.10
CA ARG A 343 11.36 -2.50 8.19
C ARG A 343 10.24 -2.69 7.16
N ILE A 344 9.74 -1.61 6.55
CA ILE A 344 8.72 -1.66 5.49
C ILE A 344 9.36 -1.90 4.12
N VAL A 345 10.52 -1.28 3.87
CA VAL A 345 11.13 -1.17 2.54
C VAL A 345 12.28 -2.16 2.37
N THR A 346 13.03 -2.49 3.41
CA THR A 346 14.16 -3.41 3.31
C THR A 346 13.76 -4.83 3.72
N ASP A 347 14.35 -5.81 3.06
CA ASP A 347 14.21 -7.23 3.43
C ASP A 347 14.81 -7.52 4.82
N TYR A 348 15.68 -6.65 5.31
CA TYR A 348 16.45 -6.84 6.53
C TYR A 348 16.23 -5.68 7.50
N PRO A 349 16.14 -5.95 8.82
CA PRO A 349 16.28 -4.91 9.84
C PRO A 349 17.65 -4.22 9.76
N LYS A 350 17.75 -3.00 10.27
CA LYS A 350 19.01 -2.23 10.27
C LYS A 350 20.18 -3.00 10.88
N SER A 351 19.98 -3.61 12.05
CA SER A 351 21.01 -4.41 12.74
C SER A 351 21.56 -5.54 11.87
N THR A 352 20.69 -6.26 11.16
CA THR A 352 21.08 -7.31 10.23
C THR A 352 21.78 -6.74 8.99
N ARG A 353 21.33 -5.60 8.47
CA ARG A 353 21.96 -4.94 7.32
C ARG A 353 23.38 -4.47 7.61
N ASP A 354 23.60 -3.90 8.79
CA ASP A 354 24.93 -3.48 9.22
C ASP A 354 25.86 -4.70 9.38
N ARG A 355 25.35 -5.82 9.89
CA ARG A 355 26.09 -7.10 9.91
C ARG A 355 26.38 -7.65 8.52
N ILE A 356 25.43 -7.57 7.59
CA ILE A 356 25.63 -7.97 6.19
C ILE A 356 26.76 -7.15 5.57
N ARG A 357 26.74 -5.82 5.75
CA ARG A 357 27.82 -4.94 5.26
C ARG A 357 29.17 -5.30 5.86
N ILE A 358 29.22 -5.54 7.16
CA ILE A 358 30.45 -5.96 7.84
C ILE A 358 31.01 -7.25 7.23
N ILE A 359 30.15 -8.23 6.96
CA ILE A 359 30.54 -9.49 6.33
C ILE A 359 30.96 -9.28 4.87
N GLU A 360 30.25 -8.46 4.10
CA GLU A 360 30.65 -8.10 2.74
C GLU A 360 32.03 -7.43 2.72
N ASP A 361 32.29 -6.50 3.64
CA ASP A 361 33.58 -5.82 3.78
C ASP A 361 34.69 -6.81 4.17
N ILE A 362 34.43 -7.73 5.11
CA ILE A 362 35.37 -8.82 5.45
C ILE A 362 35.68 -9.67 4.21
N ILE A 363 34.66 -10.08 3.46
CA ILE A 363 34.84 -10.90 2.26
C ILE A 363 35.65 -10.13 1.21
N ARG A 364 35.40 -8.82 1.01
CA ARG A 364 36.19 -7.98 0.10
C ARG A 364 37.65 -7.90 0.53
N GLU A 365 37.91 -7.61 1.81
CA GLU A 365 39.26 -7.53 2.35
C GLU A 365 40.03 -8.84 2.22
N LEU A 366 39.37 -9.99 2.45
CA LEU A 366 39.99 -11.31 2.31
C LEU A 366 40.24 -11.69 0.85
N ILE A 367 39.37 -11.26 -0.08
CA ILE A 367 39.60 -11.43 -1.52
C ILE A 367 40.78 -10.57 -1.98
N ASP A 368 40.91 -9.34 -1.50
CA ASP A 368 42.00 -8.44 -1.88
C ASP A 368 43.35 -8.87 -1.30
N LYS A 369 43.36 -9.51 -0.12
CA LYS A 369 44.58 -10.03 0.53
C LYS A 369 45.05 -11.39 0.00
N SER A 370 44.19 -12.15 -0.68
CA SER A 370 44.52 -13.50 -1.16
C SER A 370 44.97 -13.50 -2.62
N GLU A 371 46.10 -14.15 -2.92
CA GLU A 371 46.60 -14.31 -4.31
C GLU A 371 45.59 -15.04 -5.21
N GLU A 372 44.75 -15.90 -4.62
CA GLU A 372 43.72 -16.67 -5.33
C GLU A 372 42.38 -15.91 -5.49
N ARG A 373 42.26 -14.67 -4.99
CA ARG A 373 41.02 -13.86 -4.96
C ARG A 373 39.82 -14.60 -4.35
N MET A 374 40.03 -15.38 -3.29
CA MET A 374 39.00 -16.19 -2.66
C MET A 374 39.03 -16.01 -1.14
N ALA A 375 37.85 -15.84 -0.54
CA ALA A 375 37.72 -15.81 0.91
C ALA A 375 37.35 -17.20 1.46
N SER A 376 38.09 -17.70 2.45
CA SER A 376 37.80 -18.96 3.15
C SER A 376 36.67 -18.78 4.17
N LEU A 377 35.79 -19.77 4.30
CA LEU A 377 34.71 -19.77 5.31
C LEU A 377 35.26 -19.57 6.73
N ASP A 378 36.35 -20.26 7.07
CA ASP A 378 36.93 -20.22 8.41
C ASP A 378 37.52 -18.83 8.72
N ASP A 379 38.15 -18.19 7.73
CA ASP A 379 38.71 -16.84 7.87
C ASP A 379 37.60 -15.79 8.01
N ILE A 380 36.53 -15.91 7.22
CA ILE A 380 35.36 -15.03 7.33
C ILE A 380 34.73 -15.15 8.72
N ILE A 381 34.59 -16.38 9.25
CA ILE A 381 34.01 -16.62 10.59
C ILE A 381 34.93 -16.07 11.68
N ALA A 382 36.25 -16.20 11.54
CA ALA A 382 37.22 -15.66 12.49
C ALA A 382 37.13 -14.12 12.56
N ASP A 383 37.15 -13.44 11.41
CA ASP A 383 37.04 -11.99 11.32
C ASP A 383 35.66 -11.47 11.74
N ALA A 384 34.59 -12.22 11.45
CA ALA A 384 33.25 -11.89 11.91
C ALA A 384 33.12 -12.00 13.44
N SER A 385 33.78 -13.00 14.04
CA SER A 385 33.80 -13.18 15.50
C SER A 385 34.53 -12.03 16.20
N LEU A 386 35.61 -11.49 15.61
CA LEU A 386 36.30 -10.29 16.10
C LEU A 386 35.40 -9.05 16.11
N LYS A 387 34.42 -8.99 15.21
CA LYS A 387 33.42 -7.91 15.12
C LYS A 387 32.11 -8.22 15.88
N ASN A 388 32.13 -9.14 16.84
CA ASN A 388 30.99 -9.56 17.68
C ASN A 388 29.81 -10.18 16.91
N ILE A 389 30.04 -10.78 15.74
CA ILE A 389 29.02 -11.54 15.01
C ILE A 389 29.16 -13.02 15.38
N GLN A 390 28.08 -13.65 15.84
CA GLN A 390 28.11 -15.06 16.18
C GLN A 390 28.28 -15.92 14.93
N ARG A 391 29.02 -17.04 15.05
CA ARG A 391 29.26 -18.00 13.96
C ARG A 391 27.98 -18.40 13.22
N PHE A 392 26.93 -18.73 13.96
CA PHE A 392 25.65 -19.13 13.39
C PHE A 392 25.01 -18.02 12.53
N GLU A 393 25.08 -16.77 12.98
CA GLU A 393 24.55 -15.63 12.23
C GLU A 393 25.38 -15.34 10.98
N ALA A 394 26.71 -15.45 11.08
CA ALA A 394 27.62 -15.26 9.95
C ALA A 394 27.38 -16.32 8.85
N GLU A 395 27.29 -17.60 9.23
CA GLU A 395 26.99 -18.71 8.30
C GLU A 395 25.63 -18.50 7.60
N LYS A 396 24.61 -18.07 8.34
CA LYS A 396 23.29 -17.75 7.78
C LYS A 396 23.38 -16.63 6.73
N ILE A 397 24.08 -15.54 7.04
CA ILE A 397 24.25 -14.40 6.11
C ILE A 397 24.99 -14.84 4.84
N ILE A 398 26.07 -15.61 4.98
CA ILE A 398 26.84 -16.12 3.83
C ILE A 398 25.95 -17.01 2.93
N MET A 399 25.14 -17.89 3.52
CA MET A 399 24.23 -18.75 2.77
C MET A 399 23.13 -17.97 2.04
N GLU A 400 22.63 -16.89 2.64
CA GLU A 400 21.69 -15.98 1.98
C GLU A 400 22.33 -15.22 0.83
N LEU A 401 23.54 -14.67 1.01
CA LEU A 401 24.30 -13.99 -0.05
C LEU A 401 24.57 -14.93 -1.25
N LYS A 402 24.84 -16.21 -0.97
CA LYS A 402 25.00 -17.25 -1.99
C LYS A 402 23.69 -17.52 -2.74
N THR A 403 22.58 -17.61 -2.02
CA THR A 403 21.25 -17.86 -2.61
C THR A 403 20.78 -16.69 -3.48
N LYS A 404 21.13 -15.46 -3.09
CA LYS A 404 20.88 -14.23 -3.87
C LYS A 404 21.83 -14.04 -5.04
N GLY A 405 22.86 -14.89 -5.18
CA GLY A 405 23.84 -14.82 -6.25
C GLY A 405 24.78 -13.61 -6.16
N ILE A 406 24.93 -13.02 -4.97
CA ILE A 406 25.89 -11.91 -4.71
C ILE A 406 27.30 -12.46 -4.57
N ILE A 407 27.41 -13.63 -3.93
CA ILE A 407 28.62 -14.42 -3.85
C ILE A 407 28.35 -15.81 -4.41
N TYR A 408 29.38 -16.49 -4.89
CA TYR A 408 29.31 -17.88 -5.30
C TYR A 408 30.46 -18.68 -4.69
N GLU A 409 30.28 -20.00 -4.64
CA GLU A 409 31.22 -20.93 -4.02
C GLU A 409 31.90 -21.79 -5.11
N PRO A 410 33.03 -21.34 -5.68
CA PRO A 410 33.75 -22.10 -6.72
C PRO A 410 34.37 -23.39 -6.20
N ARG A 411 34.79 -23.42 -4.93
CA ARG A 411 35.32 -24.60 -4.24
C ARG A 411 34.69 -24.68 -2.86
N HIS A 412 34.51 -25.90 -2.36
CA HIS A 412 33.89 -26.13 -1.06
C HIS A 412 34.57 -25.28 0.04
N GLY A 413 33.80 -24.44 0.71
CA GLY A 413 34.26 -23.54 1.77
C GLY A 413 35.03 -22.29 1.30
N ARG A 414 35.03 -21.97 -0.01
CA ARG A 414 35.67 -20.76 -0.55
C ARG A 414 34.68 -19.93 -1.36
N PHE A 415 34.61 -18.64 -1.08
CA PHE A 415 33.65 -17.72 -1.67
C PHE A 415 34.33 -16.62 -2.49
N MET A 416 33.65 -16.18 -3.55
CA MET A 416 34.03 -15.06 -4.39
C MET A 416 32.79 -14.23 -4.72
N PHE A 417 32.94 -12.92 -4.95
CA PHE A 417 31.85 -12.09 -5.47
C PHE A 417 31.54 -12.46 -6.91
N THR A 418 30.26 -12.52 -7.24
CA THR A 418 29.82 -12.68 -8.63
C THR A 418 30.09 -11.36 -9.35
N GLU A 419 30.98 -11.34 -10.34
CA GLU A 419 31.18 -10.15 -11.17
C GLU A 419 29.85 -9.82 -11.88
N GLN A 420 29.26 -8.67 -11.56
CA GLN A 420 28.17 -8.11 -12.36
C GLN A 420 28.77 -7.65 -13.68
N ILE A 421 28.49 -8.41 -14.76
CA ILE A 421 28.76 -8.01 -16.15
C ILE A 421 27.87 -6.82 -16.53
#